data_AF-A0A4P5QSR1-F1
#
_entry.id   AF-A0A4P5QSR1-F1
#
_cell.length_a   1.000
_cell.length_b   1.000
_cell.length_c   1.000
_cell.angle_alpha   90.00
_cell.angle_beta   90.00
_cell.angle_gamma   90.00
#
_symmetry.space_group_name_H-M   'P 1'
#
loop_
_entity.id
_entity.type
_entity.pdbx_description
1 polymer ?
#
loop_
_entity_poly.entity_id
_entity_poly.type
_entity_poly.pdbx_seq_one_letter_code
_entity_poly.pdbx_strand_id
1 'polypeptide(L)'
;MNGWMAIPAKLKDAGFTVCYERMSYEASNPLWRATAHRDGRTWSALGRDLETALLELETQTGQAVANGRKTSSLERTQSLISESPVMAWQP
;
A
#
# COMPACT_ATOMS: atom_id res chain seq x y z
N MET A 1 13.98 15.72 14.07
CA MET A 1 12.89 16.04 13.12
C MET A 1 11.99 14.81 13.06
N ASN A 2 10.75 14.92 13.52
CA ASN A 2 9.83 13.80 13.66
C ASN A 2 9.42 13.26 12.28
N GLY A 3 9.89 12.06 11.93
CA GLY A 3 9.76 11.48 10.59
C GLY A 3 8.32 11.19 10.15
N TRP A 4 7.37 11.12 11.08
CA TRP A 4 5.97 10.80 10.77
C TRP A 4 5.26 11.88 9.96
N MET A 5 5.67 13.16 10.07
CA MET A 5 5.10 14.25 9.27
C MET A 5 5.46 14.14 7.79
N ALA A 6 6.52 13.41 7.45
CA ALA A 6 6.91 13.15 6.07
C ALA A 6 6.12 11.98 5.44
N ILE A 7 5.44 11.16 6.25
CA ILE A 7 4.69 9.98 5.77
C ILE A 7 3.62 10.37 4.74
N PRO A 8 2.74 11.36 4.99
CA PRO A 8 1.76 11.76 4.00
C PRO A 8 2.39 12.22 2.69
N ALA A 9 3.52 12.91 2.74
CA ALA A 9 4.25 13.37 1.56
C ALA A 9 4.83 12.19 0.76
N LYS A 10 5.46 11.21 1.43
CA LYS A 10 5.97 9.99 0.79
C LYS A 10 4.85 9.17 0.16
N LEU A 11 3.74 9.01 0.87
CA LEU A 11 2.58 8.28 0.36
C LEU A 11 1.99 9.00 -0.86
N LYS A 12 1.91 10.33 -0.82
CA LYS A 12 1.48 11.14 -1.97
C LYS A 12 2.43 10.99 -3.17
N ASP A 13 3.74 10.99 -2.95
CA ASP A 13 4.75 10.75 -3.98
C ASP A 13 4.61 9.34 -4.61
N ALA A 14 4.25 8.35 -3.79
CA ALA A 14 3.92 7.00 -4.23
C ALA A 14 2.51 6.85 -4.86
N GLY A 15 1.79 7.96 -5.07
CA GLY A 15 0.47 7.99 -5.72
C GLY A 15 -0.72 7.67 -4.81
N PHE A 16 -0.54 7.73 -3.49
CA PHE A 16 -1.63 7.53 -2.53
C PHE A 16 -2.25 8.87 -2.10
N THR A 17 -3.58 8.89 -2.03
CA THR A 17 -4.33 9.98 -1.39
C THR A 17 -4.48 9.66 0.09
N VAL A 18 -3.89 10.47 0.97
CA VAL A 18 -3.90 10.28 2.42
C VAL A 18 -4.89 11.23 3.09
N CYS A 19 -5.77 10.68 3.92
CA CYS A 19 -6.68 11.41 4.81
C CYS A 19 -6.43 10.99 6.25
N TYR A 20 -6.62 11.89 7.20
CA TYR A 20 -6.60 11.55 8.61
C TYR A 20 -7.74 12.27 9.34
N GLU A 21 -8.39 11.55 10.25
CA GLU A 21 -9.54 12.04 11.00
C GLU A 21 -9.39 11.68 12.46
N ARG A 22 -9.72 12.63 13.33
CA ARG A 22 -9.81 12.38 14.77
C ARG A 22 -11.16 11.77 15.09
N MET A 23 -11.15 10.49 15.45
CA MET A 23 -12.34 9.69 15.77
C MET A 23 -12.85 9.93 17.19
N SER A 24 -11.95 10.16 18.15
CA SER A 24 -12.34 10.48 19.54
C SER A 24 -11.72 11.78 20.02
N TYR A 25 -12.55 12.63 20.60
CA TYR A 25 -12.18 13.88 21.26
C TYR A 25 -11.90 13.71 22.75
N GLU A 26 -12.07 12.51 23.29
CA GLU A 26 -11.76 12.21 24.69
C GLU A 26 -10.27 12.49 24.95
N ALA A 27 -9.99 13.38 25.92
CA ALA A 27 -8.62 13.73 26.27
C ALA A 27 -7.84 12.53 26.83
N SER A 28 -8.54 11.59 27.48
CA SER A 28 -7.95 10.40 28.08
C SER A 28 -7.68 9.27 27.08
N ASN A 29 -8.33 9.29 25.91
CA ASN A 29 -8.13 8.28 24.87
C ASN A 29 -8.38 8.87 23.48
N PRO A 30 -7.51 9.77 23.01
CA PRO A 30 -7.62 10.27 21.65
C PRO A 30 -7.48 9.09 20.68
N LEU A 31 -8.35 9.06 19.67
CA LEU A 31 -8.31 8.04 18.63
C LEU A 31 -8.21 8.74 17.29
N TRP A 32 -7.19 8.38 16.52
CA TRP A 32 -6.94 8.88 15.18
C TRP A 32 -7.07 7.75 14.18
N ARG A 33 -7.69 8.07 13.04
CA ARG A 33 -7.78 7.18 11.88
C ARG A 33 -7.01 7.82 10.74
N ALA A 34 -6.02 7.12 10.22
CA ALA A 34 -5.34 7.48 8.98
C ALA A 34 -5.82 6.54 7.86
N THR A 35 -6.08 7.08 6.68
CA THR A 35 -6.59 6.34 5.53
C THR A 35 -5.78 6.71 4.29
N ALA A 36 -5.35 5.72 3.51
CA ALA A 36 -4.71 5.90 2.21
C ALA A 36 -5.55 5.26 1.12
N HIS A 37 -5.65 5.92 -0.03
CA HIS A 37 -6.36 5.41 -1.21
C HIS A 37 -5.45 5.42 -2.42
N ARG A 38 -5.43 4.33 -3.18
CA ARG A 38 -4.68 4.20 -4.42
C ARG A 38 -5.24 3.07 -5.28
N ASP A 39 -5.39 3.31 -6.59
CA ASP A 39 -5.77 2.29 -7.57
C ASP A 39 -7.03 1.46 -7.19
N GLY A 40 -8.05 2.14 -6.62
CA GLY A 40 -9.29 1.50 -6.17
C GLY A 40 -9.17 0.69 -4.88
N ARG A 41 -8.01 0.70 -4.23
CA ARG A 41 -7.77 0.06 -2.92
C ARG A 41 -7.68 1.12 -1.82
N THR A 42 -8.13 0.73 -0.63
CA THR A 42 -8.13 1.56 0.57
C THR A 42 -7.36 0.85 1.69
N TRP A 43 -6.50 1.59 2.38
CA TRP A 43 -5.82 1.17 3.59
C TRP A 43 -6.23 2.09 4.74
N SER A 44 -6.41 1.54 5.92
CA SER A 44 -6.76 2.31 7.11
C SER A 44 -6.02 1.81 8.33
N ALA A 45 -5.57 2.74 9.15
CA ALA A 45 -4.88 2.47 10.41
C ALA A 45 -5.49 3.31 11.52
N LEU A 46 -5.57 2.72 12.71
CA LEU A 46 -6.01 3.39 13.93
C LEU A 46 -4.82 3.54 14.87
N GLY A 47 -4.71 4.72 15.48
CA GLY A 47 -3.67 5.03 16.45
C GLY A 47 -4.24 5.81 17.63
N ARG A 48 -3.60 5.69 18.79
CA ARG A 48 -3.88 6.54 19.96
C ARG A 48 -3.45 8.00 19.72
N ASP A 49 -2.66 8.21 18.68
CA ASP A 49 -2.18 9.49 18.21
C ASP A 49 -2.00 9.41 16.68
N LEU A 50 -1.90 10.58 16.06
CA LEU A 50 -1.75 10.70 14.61
C LEU A 50 -0.45 10.06 14.10
N GLU A 51 0.62 10.10 14.90
CA GLU A 51 1.92 9.51 14.59
C GLU A 51 1.79 7.99 14.42
N THR A 52 1.23 7.31 15.43
CA THR A 52 1.00 5.86 15.41
C THR A 52 0.11 5.45 14.24
N ALA A 53 -0.98 6.20 13.99
CA ALA A 53 -1.87 5.92 12.87
C ALA A 53 -1.14 6.04 11.52
N LEU A 54 -0.27 7.03 11.34
CA LEU A 54 0.48 7.23 10.10
C LEU A 54 1.60 6.19 9.92
N LEU A 55 2.31 5.81 10.99
CA LEU A 55 3.37 4.78 10.94
C LEU A 55 2.81 3.41 10.54
N GLU A 56 1.67 3.03 11.13
CA GLU A 56 0.97 1.81 10.77
C GLU A 56 0.47 1.86 9.32
N LEU A 57 -0.02 3.01 8.86
CA LEU A 57 -0.45 3.21 7.49
C LEU A 57 0.73 3.11 6.49
N GLU A 58 1.89 3.69 6.80
CA GLU A 58 3.12 3.56 6.00
C GLU A 58 3.54 2.09 5.88
N THR A 59 3.47 1.35 6.99
CA THR A 59 3.80 -0.08 7.01
C THR A 59 2.85 -0.90 6.15
N GLN A 60 1.53 -0.70 6.28
CA GLN A 60 0.52 -1.40 5.50
C GLN A 60 0.63 -1.12 3.99
N THR A 61 0.76 0.16 3.62
CA THR A 61 0.90 0.57 2.23
C THR A 61 2.23 0.13 1.62
N GLY A 62 3.33 0.18 2.38
CA GLY A 62 4.64 -0.31 1.98
C GLY A 62 4.65 -1.82 1.70
N GLN A 63 4.01 -2.62 2.57
CA GLN A 63 3.82 -4.06 2.34
C GLN A 63 2.97 -4.32 1.10
N ALA A 64 1.91 -3.55 0.87
CA ALA A 64 1.06 -3.70 -0.31
C ALA A 64 1.82 -3.41 -1.62
N VAL A 65 2.65 -2.36 -1.65
CA VAL A 65 3.51 -2.05 -2.80
C VAL A 65 4.57 -3.13 -3.03
N ALA A 66 5.20 -3.63 -1.97
CA ALA A 66 6.19 -4.71 -2.07
C ALA A 66 5.56 -6.01 -2.60
N ASN A 67 4.35 -6.34 -2.15
CA ASN A 67 3.62 -7.53 -2.59
C ASN A 67 3.12 -7.39 -4.04
N GLY A 68 2.60 -6.22 -4.42
CA GLY A 68 2.19 -5.94 -5.80
C GLY A 68 3.34 -6.01 -6.80
N ARG A 69 4.55 -5.57 -6.40
CA ARG A 69 5.75 -5.67 -7.24
C ARG A 69 6.19 -7.12 -7.46
N LYS A 70 6.01 -8.00 -6.46
CA LYS A 70 6.31 -9.44 -6.60
C LYS A 70 5.34 -10.12 -7.58
N THR A 71 4.05 -9.80 -7.55
CA THR A 71 3.07 -10.38 -8.47
C THR A 71 3.29 -9.95 -9.91
N SER A 72 3.58 -8.66 -10.16
CA SER A 72 3.87 -8.18 -11.52
C SER A 72 5.17 -8.77 -12.10
N SER A 73 6.12 -9.16 -11.24
CA SER A 73 7.36 -9.82 -11.70
C SER A 73 7.16 -11.30 -12.06
N LEU A 74 6.15 -11.98 -11.50
CA LEU A 74 5.82 -13.38 -11.80
C LEU A 74 4.97 -13.53 -13.07
N GLU A 75 4.14 -12.54 -13.41
CA GLU A 75 3.37 -12.53 -14.66
C GLU A 75 4.25 -12.21 -15.88
N ARG A 76 5.28 -11.36 -15.72
CA ARG A 76 6.20 -11.04 -16.83
C ARG A 76 7.10 -12.22 -17.22
N THR A 77 7.44 -13.11 -16.29
CA THR A 77 8.24 -14.32 -16.60
C THR A 77 7.41 -15.47 -17.17
N GLN A 78 6.08 -15.48 -17.03
CA GLN A 78 5.22 -16.49 -17.66
C GLN A 78 4.82 -16.16 -19.10
N SER A 79 4.93 -14.89 -19.54
CA SER A 79 4.70 -14.53 -20.95
C SER A 79 5.88 -14.83 -21.88
N LEU A 80 7.00 -15.37 -21.38
CA LEU A 80 8.19 -15.68 -22.19
C LEU A 80 8.42 -17.18 -22.44
N ILE A 81 7.51 -18.07 -22.02
CA ILE A 81 7.65 -19.53 -22.19
C ILE A 81 6.55 -20.12 -23.11
N SER A 82 5.70 -19.30 -23.73
CA SER A 82 4.65 -19.77 -24.65
C SER A 82 4.87 -19.33 -26.10
N GLU A 83 6.10 -19.45 -26.58
CA GLU A 83 6.38 -19.53 -28.03
C GLU A 83 7.39 -20.67 -28.27
N SER A 84 6.94 -21.91 -28.10
CA SER A 84 7.58 -23.04 -28.74
C SER A 84 6.87 -23.27 -30.08
N PRO A 85 7.56 -23.10 -31.22
CA PRO A 85 6.96 -23.25 -32.53
C PRO A 85 6.67 -24.74 -32.82
N VAL A 86 5.47 -24.96 -33.35
CA VAL A 86 5.02 -26.06 -34.22
C VAL A 86 5.95 -27.28 -34.32
N MET A 87 5.52 -28.41 -33.73
CA MET A 87 5.81 -29.71 -34.33
C MET A 87 4.49 -30.42 -34.59
N ALA A 88 4.04 -30.31 -35.84
CA ALA A 88 3.07 -31.22 -36.41
C ALA A 88 3.65 -32.63 -36.39
N TRP A 89 3.15 -33.48 -35.50
CA TRP A 89 3.39 -34.91 -35.54
C TRP A 89 2.12 -35.59 -36.08
N GLN A 90 2.26 -36.18 -37.27
CA GLN A 90 1.30 -37.11 -37.87
C GLN A 90 1.82 -38.54 -37.69
N PRO A 91 0.98 -39.48 -37.26
CA PRO A 91 1.01 -40.87 -37.74
C PRO A 91 -0.12 -41.15 -38.73
#